data_AF-A0A9Q3UVT6-F1
#
_entry.id   AF-A0A9Q3UVT6-F1
#
_cell.length_a   1.000
_cell.length_b   1.000
_cell.length_c   1.000
_cell.angle_alpha   90.00
_cell.angle_beta   90.00
_cell.angle_gamma   90.00
#
_symmetry.space_group_name_H-M   'P 1'
#
loop_
_entity.id
_entity.type
_entity.pdbx_description
1 polymer ?
#
loop_
_entity_poly.entity_id
_entity_poly.type
_entity_poly.pdbx_seq_one_letter_code
_entity_poly.pdbx_strand_id
1 'polypeptide(L)'
;MRLERVYKYQLILLIFIIVFGIQHYYLQNFNFEWIYYEKILNSVFLLSIFTVLFSFIFLIFGSIKTINRKKTIENEKIFLIINLILYYFTVCMSLYLLGQIRG
;
A
#
# COMPACT_ATOMS: atom_id res chain seq x y z
N MET A 1 15.62 -4.86 -15.22
CA MET A 1 14.54 -3.88 -14.96
C MET A 1 15.10 -2.73 -14.11
N ARG A 2 14.87 -1.45 -14.45
CA ARG A 2 15.38 -0.32 -13.64
C ARG A 2 14.62 -0.30 -12.30
N LEU A 3 15.33 -0.31 -11.16
CA LEU A 3 14.74 -0.31 -9.79
C LEU A 3 13.67 0.79 -9.61
N GLU A 4 13.86 1.94 -10.26
CA GLU A 4 12.93 3.08 -10.27
C GLU A 4 11.51 2.69 -10.73
N ARG A 5 11.39 1.78 -11.71
CA ARG A 5 10.08 1.32 -12.18
C ARG A 5 9.36 0.52 -11.09
N VAL A 6 10.08 -0.32 -10.37
CA VAL A 6 9.52 -1.16 -9.30
C VAL A 6 8.99 -0.27 -8.17
N TYR A 7 9.77 0.73 -7.76
CA TYR A 7 9.32 1.72 -6.77
C TYR A 7 8.09 2.50 -7.21
N LYS A 8 8.00 2.87 -8.50
CA LYS A 8 6.82 3.55 -9.03
C LYS A 8 5.56 2.67 -8.95
N TYR A 9 5.66 1.40 -9.33
CA TYR A 9 4.53 0.47 -9.22
C TYR A 9 4.11 0.23 -7.77
N GLN A 10 5.07 0.08 -6.87
CA GLN A 10 4.81 -0.05 -5.43
C GLN A 10 4.03 1.17 -4.91
N LEU A 11 4.45 2.38 -5.26
CA LEU A 11 3.81 3.62 -4.82
C LEU A 11 2.37 3.73 -5.37
N ILE A 12 2.14 3.34 -6.63
CA ILE A 12 0.80 3.27 -7.22
C ILE A 12 -0.08 2.27 -6.46
N LEU A 13 0.44 1.10 -6.11
CA LEU A 13 -0.32 0.09 -5.36
C LEU A 13 -0.70 0.56 -3.96
N LEU A 14 0.24 1.20 -3.24
CA LEU A 14 -0.03 1.77 -1.92
C LEU A 14 -1.15 2.82 -1.99
N ILE A 15 -1.07 3.75 -2.95
CA ILE A 15 -2.12 4.77 -3.14
C ILE A 15 -3.44 4.12 -3.54
N PHE A 16 -3.43 3.14 -4.44
CA PHE A 16 -4.63 2.43 -4.88
C PHE A 16 -5.37 1.79 -3.70
N ILE A 17 -4.67 1.07 -2.82
CA ILE A 17 -5.28 0.42 -1.66
C ILE A 17 -5.90 1.46 -0.72
N ILE A 18 -5.21 2.57 -0.48
CA ILE A 18 -5.70 3.65 0.38
C ILE A 18 -6.97 4.27 -0.21
N VAL A 19 -6.94 4.63 -1.49
CA VAL A 19 -8.09 5.24 -2.19
C VAL A 19 -9.25 4.26 -2.25
N PHE A 20 -9.00 2.97 -2.50
CA PHE A 20 -10.03 1.93 -2.48
C PHE A 20 -10.66 1.80 -1.08
N GLY A 21 -9.86 1.78 -0.02
CA GLY A 21 -10.36 1.72 1.36
C GLY A 21 -11.25 2.91 1.73
N ILE A 22 -10.83 4.13 1.32
CA ILE A 22 -11.63 5.35 1.50
C ILE A 22 -12.94 5.27 0.70
N GLN A 23 -12.87 4.86 -0.56
CA GLN A 23 -14.05 4.70 -1.42
C GLN A 23 -15.03 3.67 -0.82
N HIS A 24 -14.51 2.55 -0.36
CA HIS A 24 -15.30 1.52 0.30
C HIS A 24 -16.02 2.08 1.52
N TYR A 25 -15.31 2.80 2.39
CA TYR A 25 -15.89 3.39 3.60
C TYR A 25 -17.10 4.29 3.32
N TYR A 26 -16.99 5.18 2.32
CA TYR A 26 -18.09 6.11 1.99
C TYR A 26 -19.24 5.46 1.21
N LEU A 27 -18.95 4.41 0.42
CA LEU A 27 -19.93 3.80 -0.49
C LEU A 27 -20.29 2.37 -0.11
N GLN A 28 -19.98 1.91 1.11
CA GLN A 28 -20.17 0.53 1.53
C GLN A 28 -21.60 0.02 1.28
N ASN A 29 -22.62 0.81 1.63
CA ASN A 29 -24.02 0.41 1.50
C ASN A 29 -24.39 0.16 0.03
N PHE A 30 -24.01 1.08 -0.85
CA PHE A 30 -24.22 0.96 -2.29
C PHE A 30 -23.41 -0.19 -2.89
N ASN A 31 -22.14 -0.30 -2.52
CA ASN A 31 -21.24 -1.32 -3.05
C ASN A 31 -21.69 -2.75 -2.70
N PHE A 32 -22.22 -2.97 -1.49
CA PHE A 32 -22.72 -4.28 -1.06
C PHE A 32 -24.04 -4.70 -1.73
N GLU A 33 -24.73 -3.80 -2.45
CA GLU A 33 -25.85 -4.18 -3.33
C GLU A 33 -25.35 -4.96 -4.56
N TRP A 34 -24.06 -4.84 -4.90
CA TRP A 34 -23.49 -5.56 -6.03
C TRP A 34 -22.98 -6.94 -5.62
N ILE A 35 -23.57 -7.98 -6.23
CA ILE A 35 -23.34 -9.41 -5.95
C ILE A 35 -21.85 -9.81 -5.97
N TYR A 36 -21.03 -9.18 -6.82
CA TYR A 36 -19.61 -9.53 -6.95
C TYR A 36 -18.68 -8.68 -6.08
N TYR A 37 -19.21 -7.68 -5.37
CA TYR A 37 -18.39 -6.72 -4.66
C TYR A 37 -17.55 -7.36 -3.54
N GLU A 38 -18.11 -8.34 -2.82
CA GLU A 38 -17.36 -9.03 -1.77
C GLU A 38 -16.13 -9.78 -2.31
N LYS A 39 -16.22 -10.34 -3.53
CA LYS A 39 -15.05 -10.94 -4.20
C LYS A 39 -14.00 -9.90 -4.55
N ILE A 40 -14.42 -8.70 -4.96
CA ILE A 40 -13.52 -7.58 -5.23
C ILE A 40 -12.84 -7.14 -3.94
N LEU A 41 -13.61 -6.94 -2.88
CA LEU A 41 -13.13 -6.57 -1.54
C LEU A 41 -12.06 -7.56 -1.06
N ASN A 42 -12.35 -8.86 -1.12
CA ASN A 42 -11.40 -9.91 -0.73
C ASN A 42 -10.14 -9.91 -1.62
N SER A 43 -10.30 -9.69 -2.93
CA SER A 43 -9.16 -9.62 -3.86
C SER A 43 -8.25 -8.43 -3.55
N VAL A 44 -8.83 -7.26 -3.23
CA VAL A 44 -8.06 -6.06 -2.86
C VAL A 44 -7.39 -6.24 -1.49
N PHE A 45 -8.06 -6.91 -0.55
CA PHE A 45 -7.47 -7.28 0.74
C PHE A 45 -6.26 -8.22 0.57
N LEU A 46 -6.37 -9.27 -0.25
CA LEU A 46 -5.23 -10.15 -0.53
C LEU A 46 -4.08 -9.38 -1.20
N LEU A 47 -4.40 -8.54 -2.19
CA LEU A 47 -3.42 -7.67 -2.84
C LEU A 47 -2.73 -6.74 -1.84
N SER A 48 -3.45 -6.24 -0.84
CA SER A 48 -2.89 -5.34 0.17
C SER A 48 -1.91 -6.04 1.10
N ILE A 49 -2.19 -7.29 1.49
CA ILE A 49 -1.24 -8.12 2.26
C ILE A 49 0.08 -8.26 1.50
N PHE A 50 0.03 -8.67 0.23
CA PHE A 50 1.25 -8.81 -0.57
C PHE A 50 1.97 -7.47 -0.72
N THR A 51 1.23 -6.39 -0.96
CA THR A 51 1.81 -5.05 -1.11
C THR A 51 2.52 -4.58 0.16
N VAL A 52 1.95 -4.85 1.33
CA VAL A 52 2.57 -4.55 2.63
C VAL A 52 3.86 -5.35 2.81
N LEU A 53 3.84 -6.66 2.56
CA LEU A 53 5.03 -7.52 2.70
C LEU A 53 6.16 -7.07 1.77
N PHE A 54 5.87 -6.85 0.49
CA PHE A 54 6.86 -6.35 -0.45
C PHE A 54 7.38 -4.96 -0.04
N SER A 55 6.48 -4.06 0.39
CA SER A 55 6.87 -2.71 0.79
C SER A 55 7.79 -2.67 1.98
N PHE A 56 7.59 -3.58 2.94
CA PHE A 56 8.45 -3.73 4.10
C PHE A 56 9.89 -4.10 3.68
N ILE A 57 10.04 -5.08 2.77
CA ILE A 57 11.34 -5.48 2.22
C ILE A 57 12.03 -4.29 1.52
N PHE A 58 11.29 -3.53 0.72
CA PHE A 58 11.83 -2.36 0.03
C PHE A 58 12.25 -1.24 0.99
N LEU A 59 11.48 -1.00 2.06
CA LEU A 59 11.82 -0.01 3.09
C LEU A 59 13.12 -0.40 3.81
N ILE A 60 13.30 -1.68 4.16
CA ILE A 60 14.56 -2.16 4.76
C ILE A 60 15.72 -1.94 3.80
N PHE A 61 15.59 -2.38 2.55
CA PHE A 61 16.65 -2.26 1.55
C PHE A 61 17.01 -0.79 1.27
N GLY A 62 15.99 0.07 1.13
CA GLY A 62 16.16 1.50 0.95
C GLY A 62 16.85 2.17 2.14
N SER A 63 16.50 1.77 3.36
CA SER A 63 17.11 2.30 4.59
C SER A 63 18.58 1.90 4.72
N ILE A 64 18.92 0.63 4.52
CA ILE A 64 20.32 0.14 4.56
C ILE A 64 21.17 0.88 3.53
N LYS A 65 20.68 1.02 2.30
CA LYS A 65 21.39 1.72 1.23
C LYS A 65 21.61 3.20 1.54
N THR A 66 20.64 3.83 2.19
CA THR A 66 20.68 5.25 2.57
C THR A 66 21.68 5.49 3.70
N ILE A 67 21.73 4.60 4.70
CA ILE A 67 22.67 4.67 5.83
C ILE A 67 24.12 4.46 5.36
N ASN A 68 24.37 3.50 4.47
CA ASN A 68 25.73 3.15 4.03
C ASN A 68 26.34 4.13 3.01
N ARG A 69 25.60 5.14 2.55
CA ARG A 69 26.11 6.13 1.59
C ARG A 69 26.73 7.33 2.30
N LYS A 70 28.00 7.63 1.98
CA LYS A 70 28.74 8.80 2.47
C LYS A 70 28.07 10.16 2.19
N LYS A 71 27.27 10.27 1.13
CA LYS A 71 26.51 11.47 0.77
C LYS A 71 25.08 11.07 0.47
N THR A 72 24.18 11.33 1.41
CA THR A 72 22.75 11.09 1.26
C THR A 72 22.13 12.23 0.45
N ILE A 73 21.35 11.91 -0.58
CA ILE A 73 20.63 12.91 -1.35
C ILE A 73 19.32 13.21 -0.62
N GLU A 74 19.01 14.48 -0.37
CA GLU A 74 17.83 14.92 0.38
C GLU A 74 16.51 14.36 -0.22
N ASN A 75 16.43 14.29 -1.55
CA ASN A 75 15.31 13.69 -2.27
C ASN A 75 15.10 12.20 -1.94
N GLU A 76 16.17 11.43 -1.68
CA GLU A 76 16.05 10.01 -1.29
C GLU A 76 15.44 9.87 0.11
N LYS A 77 15.77 10.79 1.03
CA LYS A 77 15.18 10.82 2.38
C LYS A 77 13.70 11.15 2.34
N ILE A 78 13.32 12.19 1.59
CA ILE A 78 11.91 12.57 1.42
C ILE A 78 11.11 11.41 0.82
N PHE A 79 11.66 10.73 -0.19
CA PHE A 79 11.02 9.57 -0.80
C PHE A 79 10.81 8.41 0.17
N LEU A 80 11.79 8.11 1.04
CA LEU A 80 11.64 7.08 2.07
C LEU A 80 10.56 7.44 3.09
N ILE A 81 10.49 8.70 3.52
CA ILE A 81 9.46 9.18 4.46
C ILE A 81 8.06 9.03 3.85
N ILE A 82 7.87 9.45 2.60
CA ILE A 82 6.58 9.31 1.90
C ILE A 82 6.17 7.83 1.83
N ASN A 83 7.08 6.93 1.45
CA ASN A 83 6.78 5.50 1.40
C ASN A 83 6.44 4.94 2.78
N LEU A 84 7.13 5.39 3.83
CA LEU A 84 6.83 4.96 5.20
C LEU A 84 5.43 5.39 5.63
N ILE A 85 5.04 6.63 5.34
CA ILE A 85 3.69 7.14 5.61
C ILE A 85 2.64 6.32 4.85
N LEU A 86 2.82 6.15 3.54
CA LEU A 86 1.91 5.37 2.70
C LEU A 86 1.81 3.91 3.15
N TYR A 87 2.92 3.33 3.59
CA TYR A 87 2.96 1.98 4.14
C TYR A 87 2.06 1.84 5.36
N TYR A 88 2.18 2.73 6.35
CA TYR A 88 1.34 2.66 7.55
C TYR A 88 -0.15 2.86 7.25
N PHE A 89 -0.49 3.81 6.37
CA PHE A 89 -1.88 3.97 5.91
C PHE A 89 -2.41 2.71 5.21
N THR A 90 -1.57 2.07 4.38
CA THR A 90 -1.94 0.82 3.70
C THR A 90 -2.16 -0.32 4.71
N VAL A 91 -1.34 -0.42 5.76
CA VAL A 91 -1.54 -1.41 6.84
C VAL A 91 -2.87 -1.16 7.54
N CYS A 92 -3.16 0.08 7.95
CA CYS A 92 -4.43 0.44 8.58
C CYS A 92 -5.64 0.11 7.68
N MET A 93 -5.55 0.44 6.39
CA MET A 93 -6.60 0.14 5.42
C MET A 93 -6.76 -1.36 5.19
N SER A 94 -5.67 -2.13 5.17
CA SER A 94 -5.74 -3.59 5.05
C SER A 94 -6.48 -4.23 6.22
N LEU A 95 -6.20 -3.77 7.44
CA LEU A 95 -6.90 -4.23 8.64
C LEU A 95 -8.37 -3.82 8.65
N TYR A 96 -8.66 -2.60 8.19
CA TYR A 96 -10.04 -2.14 8.01
C TYR A 96 -10.80 -3.02 7.02
N LEU A 97 -10.25 -3.27 5.83
CA LEU A 97 -10.86 -4.10 4.79
C LEU A 97 -11.11 -5.54 5.29
N LEU A 98 -10.19 -6.12 6.06
CA LEU A 98 -10.37 -7.42 6.70
C LEU A 98 -11.64 -7.47 7.55
N GLY A 99 -11.88 -6.42 8.35
CA GLY A 99 -13.07 -6.32 9.20
C GLY A 99 -14.38 -6.10 8.44
N GLN A 100 -14.34 -5.83 7.13
CA GLN A 100 -15.52 -5.63 6.29
C GLN A 100 -15.91 -6.87 5.47
N ILE A 101 -15.08 -7.91 5.43
CA ILE A 101 -15.41 -9.17 4.76
C ILE A 101 -16.48 -9.88 5.60
N ARG A 102 -17.62 -10.22 4.98
CA ARG A 102 -18.81 -10.69 5.71
C ARG A 102 -18.85 -12.21 5.88
N GLY A 103 -18.23 -12.95 4.95
CA GLY A 103 -18.08 -14.40 5.03
C GLY A 103 -19.27 -15.15 4.48
#